data_AF-A0A524DPU1-F1
#
_entry.id   AF-A0A524DPU1-F1
#
_cell.length_a   1.000
_cell.length_b   1.000
_cell.length_c   1.000
_cell.angle_alpha   90.00
_cell.angle_beta   90.00
_cell.angle_gamma   90.00
#
_symmetry.space_group_name_H-M   'P 1'
#
loop_
_entity.id
_entity.type
_entity.pdbx_description
1 polymer ?
#
loop_
_entity_poly.entity_id
_entity_poly.type
_entity_poly.pdbx_seq_one_letter_code
_entity_poly.pdbx_strand_id
1 'polypeptide(L)'
;MRIISKDDKSERNIDYNKWTVKELREFCQVNNIKISSKARKKDIVKLVEEVTSHPEFIDRTKEDEIEVEIVAGYDEEEDEAPLFQEKTEPKFWQKPKYRALLNLELAKDSEIAFYDLSTLVDKFFDHMLREELINYKISGIALRTAAVLHHYKITSVIREEEEIQKKEELEKLRERHQRTIPKTLPQPVMPKMQIATKDELYEAMRAAIIETMQKKEKLRRRRIKREEEKKRRLERKSLAKLPKELLKHISGKEKTIEELHESWYNRIKATINLNNKDTTFFDLLNIVKNEEESSIGRKFALVRLFLALMFLSTGNKLSLFQDDDFQDISINI
;
A
#
# COMPACT_ATOMS: atom_id res chain seq x y z
N MET A 1 10.52 -27.28 -6.83
CA MET A 1 10.71 -28.40 -5.89
C MET A 1 12.18 -28.42 -5.49
N ARG A 2 12.50 -28.06 -4.25
CA ARG A 2 13.81 -28.32 -3.63
C ARG A 2 13.58 -29.32 -2.51
N ILE A 3 14.29 -30.45 -2.59
CA ILE A 3 14.32 -31.50 -1.60
C ILE A 3 15.19 -30.96 -0.46
N ILE A 4 14.58 -30.70 0.70
CA ILE A 4 15.31 -30.39 1.93
C ILE A 4 15.66 -31.73 2.57
N SER A 5 16.96 -31.89 2.82
CA SER A 5 17.64 -33.03 3.41
C SER A 5 17.05 -33.44 4.76
N LYS A 6 17.10 -34.75 5.01
CA LYS A 6 16.42 -35.48 6.08
C LYS A 6 17.15 -35.47 7.43
N ASP A 7 18.19 -34.66 7.57
CA ASP A 7 19.12 -34.72 8.70
C ASP A 7 19.06 -33.42 9.52
N ASP A 8 18.05 -33.33 10.40
CA ASP A 8 18.10 -32.46 11.60
C ASP A 8 17.00 -32.83 12.63
N LYS A 9 16.48 -34.07 12.57
CA LYS A 9 15.61 -34.61 13.64
C LYS A 9 16.48 -35.09 14.81
N SER A 10 17.03 -34.13 15.55
CA SER A 10 17.44 -34.39 16.93
C SER A 10 16.18 -34.54 17.78
N GLU A 11 15.82 -35.80 18.06
CA GLU A 11 14.81 -36.20 19.02
C GLU A 11 15.16 -35.64 20.41
N ARG A 12 14.67 -34.44 20.70
CA ARG A 12 14.54 -33.99 22.09
C ARG A 12 13.25 -34.60 22.61
N ASN A 13 13.36 -35.73 23.31
CA ASN A 13 12.26 -36.30 24.09
C ASN A 13 11.87 -35.29 25.18
N ILE A 14 10.86 -34.46 24.91
CA ILE A 14 10.33 -33.52 25.88
C ILE A 14 9.38 -34.29 26.82
N ASP A 15 9.76 -34.40 28.10
CA ASP A 15 8.92 -35.00 29.15
C ASP A 15 7.74 -34.06 29.53
N TYR A 16 6.63 -34.12 28.80
CA TYR A 16 5.42 -33.31 29.07
C TYR A 16 4.76 -33.59 30.44
N ASN A 17 5.13 -34.69 31.10
CA ASN A 17 4.66 -35.03 32.45
C ASN A 17 5.11 -34.01 33.51
N LYS A 18 6.24 -33.34 33.31
CA LYS A 18 6.81 -32.36 34.25
C LYS A 18 6.12 -30.99 34.18
N TRP A 19 5.39 -30.69 33.11
CA TRP A 19 4.78 -29.38 32.87
C TRP A 19 3.52 -29.14 33.70
N THR A 20 3.22 -27.88 33.99
CA THR A 20 1.97 -27.50 34.66
C THR A 20 0.79 -27.50 33.67
N VAL A 21 -0.44 -27.59 34.18
CA VAL A 21 -1.65 -27.56 33.33
C VAL A 21 -1.76 -26.22 32.57
N LYS A 22 -1.16 -25.14 33.10
CA LYS A 22 -1.13 -23.83 32.44
C LYS A 22 -0.19 -23.84 31.24
N GLU A 23 1.05 -24.30 31.43
CA GLU A 23 2.05 -24.44 30.36
C GLU A 23 1.56 -25.33 29.22
N LEU A 24 0.94 -26.46 29.54
CA LEU A 24 0.37 -27.36 28.52
C LEU A 24 -0.77 -26.71 27.73
N ARG A 25 -1.58 -25.85 28.37
CA ARG A 25 -2.67 -25.13 27.69
C ARG A 25 -2.14 -23.99 26.82
N GLU A 26 -1.11 -23.28 27.28
CA GLU A 26 -0.43 -22.23 26.51
C GLU A 26 0.25 -22.83 25.27
N PHE A 27 0.98 -23.94 25.43
CA PHE A 27 1.57 -24.68 24.32
C PHE A 27 0.53 -25.10 23.28
N CYS A 28 -0.60 -25.64 23.73
CA CYS A 28 -1.69 -26.03 22.82
C CYS A 28 -2.40 -24.84 22.17
N GLN A 29 -2.44 -23.67 22.82
CA GLN A 29 -2.97 -22.46 22.18
C GLN A 29 -2.05 -21.95 21.07
N VAL A 30 -0.73 -21.91 21.33
CA VAL A 30 0.27 -21.50 20.33
C VAL A 30 0.26 -22.44 19.12
N ASN A 31 0.13 -23.74 19.37
CA ASN A 31 0.11 -24.77 18.34
C ASN A 31 -1.29 -25.11 17.78
N ASN A 32 -2.33 -24.31 18.09
CA ASN A 32 -3.71 -24.49 17.60
C ASN A 32 -4.35 -25.88 17.90
N ILE A 33 -3.96 -26.51 19.01
CA ILE A 33 -4.50 -27.79 19.48
C ILE A 33 -5.75 -27.54 20.33
N LYS A 34 -6.90 -28.09 19.91
CA LYS A 34 -8.18 -27.91 20.63
C LYS A 34 -8.25 -28.80 21.87
N ILE A 35 -8.30 -28.20 23.06
CA ILE A 35 -8.50 -28.90 24.33
C ILE A 35 -9.86 -28.55 24.95
N SER A 36 -10.54 -29.54 25.53
CA SER A 36 -11.73 -29.32 26.37
C SER A 36 -11.38 -28.62 27.69
N SER A 37 -12.16 -27.61 28.08
CA SER A 37 -11.91 -26.80 29.29
C SER A 37 -11.87 -27.61 30.61
N LYS A 38 -12.48 -28.80 30.63
CA LYS A 38 -12.52 -29.74 31.77
C LYS A 38 -11.52 -30.90 31.69
N ALA A 39 -10.65 -30.95 30.68
CA ALA A 39 -9.70 -32.04 30.49
C ALA A 39 -8.71 -32.14 31.67
N ARG A 40 -8.44 -33.37 32.14
CA ARG A 40 -7.46 -33.63 33.21
C ARG A 40 -6.05 -33.57 32.63
N LYS A 41 -5.05 -33.26 33.47
CA LYS A 41 -3.63 -33.17 33.06
C LYS A 41 -3.17 -34.38 32.23
N LYS A 42 -3.52 -35.59 32.66
CA LYS A 42 -3.15 -36.84 31.98
C LYS A 42 -3.70 -36.94 30.56
N ASP A 43 -4.89 -36.42 30.32
CA ASP A 43 -5.55 -36.47 29.00
C ASP A 43 -4.92 -35.44 28.05
N ILE A 44 -4.54 -34.28 28.59
CA ILE A 44 -3.82 -33.23 27.83
C ILE A 44 -2.44 -33.72 27.42
N VAL A 45 -1.70 -34.36 28.32
CA VAL A 45 -0.35 -34.90 28.04
C VAL A 45 -0.41 -35.95 26.92
N LYS A 46 -1.33 -36.91 26.98
CA LYS A 46 -1.50 -37.92 25.91
C LYS A 46 -1.79 -37.30 24.55
N LEU A 47 -2.66 -36.28 24.54
CA LEU A 47 -3.06 -35.60 23.30
C LEU A 47 -1.89 -34.79 22.71
N VAL A 48 -1.06 -34.17 23.56
CA VAL A 48 0.16 -33.48 23.12
C VAL A 48 1.22 -34.46 22.61
N GLU A 49 1.43 -35.59 23.28
CA GLU A 49 2.35 -36.65 22.82
C GLU A 49 1.92 -37.22 21.46
N GLU A 50 0.63 -37.48 21.26
CA GLU A 50 0.10 -37.97 19.98
C GLU A 50 0.31 -36.94 18.84
N VAL A 51 -0.03 -35.66 19.09
CA VAL A 51 0.11 -34.61 18.08
C VAL A 51 1.57 -34.31 17.75
N THR A 52 2.45 -34.30 18.75
CA THR A 52 3.89 -34.02 18.56
C THR A 52 4.65 -35.18 17.94
N SER A 53 4.12 -36.41 18.02
CA SER A 53 4.69 -37.59 17.36
C SER A 53 4.47 -37.61 15.84
N HIS A 54 3.56 -36.79 15.30
CA HIS A 54 3.30 -36.75 13.86
C HIS A 54 4.47 -36.12 13.09
N PRO A 55 4.91 -36.74 11.96
CA PRO A 55 6.06 -36.28 11.19
C PRO A 55 5.86 -34.92 10.50
N GLU A 56 4.61 -34.46 10.40
CA GLU A 56 4.22 -33.16 9.83
C GLU A 56 3.99 -32.07 10.89
N PHE A 57 4.17 -32.38 12.17
CA PHE A 57 4.00 -31.41 13.24
C PHE A 57 5.16 -30.39 13.26
N ILE A 58 4.82 -29.12 13.13
CA ILE A 58 5.75 -27.99 13.22
C ILE A 58 5.45 -27.28 14.55
N ASP A 59 6.43 -27.30 15.46
CA ASP A 59 6.32 -26.63 16.75
C ASP A 59 6.53 -25.13 16.60
N ARG A 60 5.44 -24.36 16.71
CA ARG A 60 5.42 -22.90 16.53
C ARG A 60 5.98 -22.14 17.72
N THR A 61 6.23 -22.81 18.85
CA THR A 61 6.84 -22.16 20.02
C THR A 61 8.31 -21.80 19.80
N LYS A 62 8.96 -22.37 18.77
CA LYS A 62 10.35 -22.08 18.41
C LYS A 62 10.51 -20.98 17.35
N GLU A 63 9.42 -20.49 16.76
CA GLU A 63 9.49 -19.40 15.76
C GLU A 63 9.75 -18.02 16.40
N ASP A 64 9.61 -17.89 17.72
CA ASP A 64 9.76 -16.62 18.46
C ASP A 64 11.20 -16.32 18.93
N GLU A 65 12.17 -17.23 18.77
CA GLU A 65 13.59 -17.03 19.15
C GLU A 65 14.52 -16.71 17.97
N ILE A 66 14.01 -16.62 16.73
CA ILE A 66 14.80 -16.09 15.61
C ILE A 66 14.84 -14.57 15.75
N GLU A 67 15.93 -14.13 16.36
CA GLU A 67 16.47 -12.77 16.40
C GLU A 67 16.08 -11.96 15.15
N VAL A 68 15.14 -11.02 15.34
CA VAL A 68 15.00 -9.87 14.44
C VAL A 68 16.10 -8.87 14.82
N GLU A 69 17.35 -9.24 14.56
CA GLU A 69 18.44 -8.28 14.38
C GLU A 69 18.49 -7.90 12.89
N ILE A 70 17.94 -6.71 12.62
CA ILE A 70 18.37 -5.73 11.61
C ILE A 70 18.70 -6.29 10.21
N VAL A 71 17.70 -6.25 9.33
CA VAL A 71 17.92 -5.72 7.97
C VAL A 71 17.28 -4.34 7.94
N ALA A 72 17.99 -3.36 8.51
CA ALA A 72 17.98 -2.01 8.00
C ALA A 72 18.90 -2.03 6.77
N GLY A 73 18.29 -2.23 5.62
CA GLY A 73 18.93 -2.20 4.32
C GLY A 73 17.85 -1.93 3.29
N TYR A 74 17.75 -0.65 2.88
CA TYR A 74 17.47 -0.14 1.53
C TYR A 74 16.75 -1.16 0.60
N ASP A 75 15.52 -0.91 0.16
CA ASP A 75 15.25 0.13 -0.85
C ASP A 75 14.03 1.01 -0.49
N GLU A 76 14.32 2.17 0.09
CA GLU A 76 13.68 3.42 -0.31
C GLU A 76 14.23 3.78 -1.69
N GLU A 77 13.57 3.32 -2.75
CA GLU A 77 13.54 4.04 -4.02
C GLU A 77 12.17 4.74 -4.13
N GLU A 78 11.88 5.59 -3.13
CA GLU A 78 11.39 6.90 -3.52
C GLU A 78 12.55 7.57 -4.25
N ASP A 79 12.29 8.13 -5.42
CA ASP A 79 13.26 8.91 -6.18
C ASP A 79 13.92 9.97 -5.26
N GLU A 80 15.06 9.64 -4.64
CA GLU A 80 16.06 10.63 -4.23
C GLU A 80 16.72 11.13 -5.52
N ALA A 81 15.91 11.82 -6.32
CA ALA A 81 16.42 12.78 -7.28
C ALA A 81 17.37 13.71 -6.51
N PRO A 82 18.53 14.06 -7.07
CA PRO A 82 19.45 14.96 -6.40
C PRO A 82 18.69 16.22 -5.96
N LEU A 83 18.70 16.48 -4.65
CA LEU A 83 18.14 17.66 -3.96
C LEU A 83 18.89 18.96 -4.33
N PHE A 84 19.23 19.11 -5.61
CA PHE A 84 19.52 20.36 -6.27
C PHE A 84 18.49 20.56 -7.39
N GLN A 85 17.20 20.48 -7.04
CA GLN A 85 16.24 21.30 -7.76
C GLN A 85 16.56 22.74 -7.34
N GLU A 86 17.10 23.52 -8.27
CA GLU A 86 16.95 24.98 -8.21
C GLU A 86 15.53 25.25 -7.72
N LYS A 87 15.37 26.05 -6.66
CA LYS A 87 14.06 26.41 -6.11
C LYS A 87 13.30 27.21 -7.18
N THR A 88 12.78 26.53 -8.19
CA THR A 88 11.86 27.12 -9.16
C THR A 88 10.63 27.46 -8.35
N GLU A 89 10.34 28.75 -8.23
CA GLU A 89 9.17 29.19 -7.51
C GLU A 89 7.94 28.44 -8.03
N PRO A 90 7.08 27.90 -7.14
CA PRO A 90 5.91 27.18 -7.58
C PRO A 90 5.07 28.10 -8.45
N LYS A 91 4.69 27.60 -9.63
CA LYS A 91 3.86 28.34 -10.58
C LYS A 91 2.61 28.83 -9.87
N PHE A 92 2.10 30.02 -10.22
CA PHE A 92 1.05 30.63 -9.40
C PHE A 92 -0.20 29.76 -9.24
N TRP A 93 -0.56 28.93 -10.24
CA TRP A 93 -1.70 28.02 -10.15
C TRP A 93 -1.49 26.85 -9.17
N GLN A 94 -0.25 26.56 -8.78
CA GLN A 94 0.08 25.59 -7.73
C GLN A 94 -0.01 26.21 -6.32
N LYS A 95 -0.12 27.55 -6.21
CA LYS A 95 -0.30 28.22 -4.92
C LYS A 95 -1.61 27.77 -4.27
N PRO A 96 -1.67 27.70 -2.92
CA PRO A 96 -2.81 27.14 -2.19
C PRO A 96 -4.17 27.75 -2.58
N LYS A 97 -4.20 29.05 -2.91
CA LYS A 97 -5.41 29.78 -3.29
C LYS A 97 -6.07 29.23 -4.57
N TYR A 98 -5.27 28.89 -5.58
CA TYR A 98 -5.76 28.47 -6.90
C TYR A 98 -5.75 26.94 -7.08
N ARG A 99 -5.01 26.21 -6.22
CA ARG A 99 -4.95 24.74 -6.23
C ARG A 99 -6.33 24.08 -6.10
N ALA A 100 -7.25 24.73 -5.41
CA ALA A 100 -8.63 24.27 -5.29
C ALA A 100 -9.36 24.18 -6.63
N LEU A 101 -9.04 25.06 -7.59
CA LEU A 101 -9.60 25.00 -8.93
C LEU A 101 -9.05 23.82 -9.74
N LEU A 102 -7.94 23.22 -9.34
CA LEU A 102 -7.34 22.11 -10.09
C LEU A 102 -7.84 20.73 -9.62
N ASN A 103 -8.30 20.62 -8.37
CA ASN A 103 -8.69 19.36 -7.76
C ASN A 103 -10.12 19.41 -7.23
N LEU A 104 -11.01 18.65 -7.88
CA LEU A 104 -12.44 18.61 -7.54
C LEU A 104 -12.71 18.05 -6.13
N GLU A 105 -11.93 17.07 -5.66
CA GLU A 105 -12.11 16.47 -4.34
C GLU A 105 -11.79 17.47 -3.22
N LEU A 106 -10.67 18.19 -3.38
CA LEU A 106 -10.27 19.23 -2.42
C LEU A 106 -11.29 20.37 -2.34
N ALA A 107 -11.93 20.69 -3.46
CA ALA A 107 -12.92 21.76 -3.56
C ALA A 107 -14.30 21.39 -2.96
N LYS A 108 -14.63 20.10 -2.86
CA LYS A 108 -15.86 19.62 -2.20
C LYS A 108 -15.74 19.58 -0.67
N ASP A 109 -14.55 19.24 -0.17
CA ASP A 109 -14.30 19.06 1.27
C ASP A 109 -14.00 20.37 1.99
N SER A 110 -13.66 21.43 1.25
CA SER A 110 -13.33 22.73 1.81
C SER A 110 -14.53 23.68 1.74
N GLU A 111 -14.55 24.67 2.63
CA GLU A 111 -15.49 25.80 2.62
C GLU A 111 -15.43 26.65 1.33
N ILE A 112 -14.64 26.24 0.33
CA ILE A 112 -14.46 26.88 -0.97
C ILE A 112 -15.77 26.86 -1.78
N ALA A 113 -16.68 25.91 -1.53
CA ALA A 113 -18.04 25.95 -2.07
C ALA A 113 -18.82 27.23 -1.68
N PHE A 114 -18.45 27.86 -0.57
CA PHE A 114 -19.03 29.12 -0.08
C PHE A 114 -18.26 30.36 -0.54
N TYR A 115 -17.06 30.21 -1.08
CA TYR A 115 -16.33 31.32 -1.69
C TYR A 115 -17.04 31.78 -2.97
N ASP A 116 -16.82 33.03 -3.35
CA ASP A 116 -17.27 33.52 -4.66
C ASP A 116 -16.35 32.97 -5.76
N LEU A 117 -16.70 31.78 -6.26
CA LEU A 117 -15.96 31.08 -7.32
C LEU A 117 -15.76 31.94 -8.56
N SER A 118 -16.72 32.81 -8.89
CA SER A 118 -16.64 33.67 -10.07
C SER A 118 -15.45 34.63 -9.93
N THR A 119 -15.33 35.32 -8.80
CA THR A 119 -14.18 36.21 -8.55
C THR A 119 -12.84 35.47 -8.48
N LEU A 120 -12.83 34.21 -8.02
CA LEU A 120 -11.62 33.40 -7.94
C LEU A 120 -11.16 32.96 -9.33
N VAL A 121 -12.10 32.59 -10.19
CA VAL A 121 -11.86 32.21 -11.58
C VAL A 121 -11.39 33.41 -12.39
N ASP A 122 -12.02 34.57 -12.25
CA ASP A 122 -11.59 35.79 -12.94
C ASP A 122 -10.16 36.18 -12.55
N LYS A 123 -9.85 36.17 -11.25
CA LYS A 123 -8.48 36.41 -10.76
C LYS A 123 -7.48 35.37 -11.28
N PHE A 124 -7.90 34.12 -11.39
CA PHE A 124 -7.06 33.04 -11.92
C PHE A 124 -6.70 33.26 -13.40
N PHE A 125 -7.69 33.67 -14.22
CA PHE A 125 -7.47 34.01 -15.62
C PHE A 125 -6.66 35.30 -15.78
N ASP A 126 -6.93 36.34 -14.98
CA ASP A 126 -6.14 37.57 -14.96
C ASP A 126 -4.67 37.29 -14.64
N HIS A 127 -4.39 36.41 -13.69
CA HIS A 127 -3.01 35.99 -13.39
C HIS A 127 -2.39 35.16 -14.52
N MET A 128 -3.15 34.29 -15.21
CA MET A 128 -2.65 33.58 -16.40
C MET A 128 -2.29 34.54 -17.53
N LEU A 129 -3.08 35.60 -17.73
CA LEU A 129 -2.83 36.61 -18.76
C LEU A 129 -1.62 37.47 -18.42
N ARG A 130 -1.45 37.88 -17.16
CA ARG A 130 -0.30 38.70 -16.71
C ARG A 130 1.03 37.97 -16.79
N GLU A 131 1.05 36.65 -16.61
CA GLU A 131 2.27 35.85 -16.69
C GLU A 131 2.62 35.40 -18.13
N GLU A 132 1.83 35.81 -19.13
CA GLU A 132 2.01 35.51 -20.57
C GLU A 132 2.16 34.01 -20.93
N LEU A 133 1.86 33.12 -19.99
CA LEU A 133 2.02 31.66 -20.11
C LEU A 133 0.66 30.97 -19.93
N ILE A 134 -0.21 31.12 -20.94
CA ILE A 134 -1.53 30.49 -20.94
C ILE A 134 -1.38 28.99 -21.16
N ASN A 135 -1.60 28.21 -20.10
CA ASN A 135 -1.71 26.77 -20.22
C ASN A 135 -3.17 26.36 -20.42
N TYR A 136 -3.58 26.13 -21.68
CA TYR A 136 -4.95 25.75 -22.04
C TYR A 136 -5.46 24.48 -21.34
N LYS A 137 -4.57 23.55 -20.98
CA LYS A 137 -4.94 22.33 -20.27
C LYS A 137 -5.36 22.64 -18.83
N ILE A 138 -4.60 23.49 -18.16
CA ILE A 138 -4.85 23.86 -16.77
C ILE A 138 -6.07 24.77 -16.68
N SER A 139 -6.23 25.71 -17.60
CA SER A 139 -7.42 26.56 -17.67
C SER A 139 -8.68 25.76 -17.97
N GLY A 140 -8.61 24.75 -18.86
CA GLY A 140 -9.72 23.85 -19.12
C GLY A 140 -10.14 23.04 -17.89
N ILE A 141 -9.17 22.57 -17.09
CA ILE A 141 -9.45 21.87 -15.83
C ILE A 141 -10.11 22.84 -14.82
N ALA A 142 -9.55 24.04 -14.65
CA ALA A 142 -10.09 25.06 -13.74
C ALA A 142 -11.52 25.51 -14.11
N LEU A 143 -11.82 25.63 -15.41
CA LEU A 143 -13.16 25.98 -15.89
C LEU A 143 -14.13 24.83 -15.63
N ARG A 144 -13.73 23.59 -15.91
CA ARG A 144 -14.56 22.41 -15.65
C ARG A 144 -14.87 22.25 -14.16
N THR A 145 -13.89 22.39 -13.28
CA THR A 145 -14.10 22.28 -11.84
C THR A 145 -15.01 23.40 -11.34
N ALA A 146 -14.81 24.64 -11.80
CA ALA A 146 -15.69 25.76 -11.48
C ALA A 146 -17.15 25.47 -11.90
N ALA A 147 -17.37 25.00 -13.14
CA ALA A 147 -18.71 24.66 -13.62
C ALA A 147 -19.39 23.57 -12.77
N VAL A 148 -18.64 22.52 -12.40
CA VAL A 148 -19.15 21.44 -11.54
C VAL A 148 -19.49 21.94 -10.15
N LEU A 149 -18.69 22.84 -9.57
CA LEU A 149 -18.94 23.43 -8.26
C LEU A 149 -20.14 24.39 -8.28
N HIS A 150 -20.29 25.20 -9.33
CA HIS A 150 -21.49 26.02 -9.52
C HIS A 150 -22.75 25.17 -9.65
N HIS A 151 -22.69 24.09 -10.42
CA HIS A 151 -23.80 23.15 -10.52
C HIS A 151 -24.12 22.54 -9.15
N TYR A 152 -23.10 22.09 -8.40
CA TYR A 152 -23.28 21.54 -7.07
C TYR A 152 -23.95 22.55 -6.12
N LYS A 153 -23.49 23.81 -6.09
CA LYS A 153 -24.09 24.89 -5.30
C LYS A 153 -25.56 25.10 -5.63
N ILE A 154 -25.90 25.20 -6.92
CA ILE A 154 -27.28 25.36 -7.38
C ILE A 154 -28.13 24.16 -6.92
N THR A 155 -27.64 22.93 -7.12
CA THR A 155 -28.36 21.73 -6.67
C THR A 155 -28.54 21.64 -5.16
N SER A 156 -27.60 22.16 -4.37
CA SER A 156 -27.72 22.19 -2.90
C SER A 156 -28.83 23.14 -2.48
N VAL A 157 -28.85 24.35 -3.03
CA VAL A 157 -29.89 25.36 -2.76
C VAL A 157 -31.27 24.83 -3.15
N ILE A 158 -31.41 24.20 -4.33
CA ILE A 158 -32.68 23.61 -4.77
C ILE A 158 -33.15 22.54 -3.78
N ARG A 159 -32.26 21.64 -3.32
CA ARG A 159 -32.62 20.59 -2.36
C ARG A 159 -33.05 21.18 -1.02
N GLU A 160 -32.35 22.19 -0.54
CA GLU A 160 -32.70 22.89 0.71
C GLU A 160 -34.07 23.57 0.59
N GLU A 161 -34.36 24.24 -0.52
CA GLU A 161 -35.67 24.83 -0.81
C GLU A 161 -36.78 23.78 -0.88
N GLU A 162 -36.55 22.64 -1.56
CA GLU A 162 -37.50 21.53 -1.61
C GLU A 162 -37.81 20.95 -0.22
N GLU A 163 -36.80 20.84 0.65
CA GLU A 163 -36.99 20.39 2.03
C GLU A 163 -37.78 21.39 2.87
N ILE A 164 -37.51 22.69 2.69
CA ILE A 164 -38.27 23.76 3.36
C ILE A 164 -39.72 23.72 2.92
N GLN A 165 -39.99 23.62 1.62
CA GLN A 165 -41.36 23.51 1.08
C GLN A 165 -42.10 22.29 1.64
N LYS A 166 -41.46 21.11 1.66
CA LYS A 166 -42.06 19.89 2.27
C LYS A 166 -42.38 20.08 3.75
N LYS A 167 -41.49 20.75 4.51
CA LYS A 167 -41.72 21.03 5.93
C LYS A 167 -42.89 21.98 6.12
N GLU A 168 -42.97 23.05 5.34
CA GLU A 168 -44.08 24.02 5.38
C GLU A 168 -45.41 23.37 4.99
N GLU A 169 -45.44 22.52 3.96
CA GLU A 169 -46.64 21.78 3.58
C GLU A 169 -47.11 20.85 4.71
N LEU A 170 -46.18 20.15 5.34
CA LEU A 170 -46.46 19.27 6.47
C LEU A 170 -46.96 20.07 7.69
N GLU A 171 -46.38 21.23 7.95
CA GLU A 171 -46.85 22.15 9.00
C GLU A 171 -48.25 22.68 8.71
N LYS A 172 -48.54 23.11 7.47
CA LYS A 172 -49.91 23.50 7.05
C LYS A 172 -50.91 22.37 7.20
N LEU A 173 -50.53 21.13 6.89
CA LEU A 173 -51.37 19.96 7.12
C LEU A 173 -51.59 19.74 8.63
N ARG A 174 -50.55 19.88 9.45
CA ARG A 174 -50.67 19.80 10.90
C ARG A 174 -51.57 20.89 11.47
N GLU A 175 -51.46 22.14 11.02
CA GLU A 175 -52.32 23.24 11.44
C GLU A 175 -53.79 22.98 11.07
N ARG A 176 -54.05 22.48 9.85
CA ARG A 176 -55.40 22.09 9.41
C ARG A 176 -56.01 20.97 10.26
N HIS A 177 -55.18 20.05 10.75
CA HIS A 177 -55.60 18.93 11.59
C HIS A 177 -55.53 19.22 13.10
N GLN A 178 -54.90 20.32 13.51
CA GLN A 178 -54.81 20.71 14.91
C GLN A 178 -56.13 21.35 15.35
N ARG A 179 -56.78 20.73 16.34
CA ARG A 179 -57.81 21.41 17.12
C ARG A 179 -57.10 22.46 17.97
N THR A 180 -57.57 23.71 17.94
CA THR A 180 -57.10 24.79 18.81
C THR A 180 -57.55 24.52 20.24
N ILE A 181 -56.82 23.65 20.94
CA ILE A 181 -56.94 23.49 22.37
C ILE A 181 -56.18 24.66 23.00
N PRO A 182 -56.82 25.51 23.81
CA PRO A 182 -56.11 26.60 24.48
C PRO A 182 -54.96 26.02 25.30
N LYS A 183 -53.73 26.49 25.02
CA LYS A 183 -52.56 26.08 25.79
C LYS A 183 -52.80 26.51 27.24
N THR A 184 -52.87 25.54 28.13
CA THR A 184 -52.92 25.82 29.56
C THR A 184 -51.62 26.53 29.94
N LEU A 185 -51.73 27.55 30.79
CA LEU A 185 -50.56 28.21 31.36
C LEU A 185 -49.66 27.13 31.99
N PRO A 186 -48.38 27.00 31.59
CA PRO A 186 -47.49 26.04 32.23
C PRO A 186 -47.38 26.47 33.69
N GLN A 187 -47.81 25.59 34.59
CA GLN A 187 -47.55 25.81 36.01
C GLN A 187 -46.02 25.79 36.19
N PRO A 188 -45.46 26.76 36.94
CA PRO A 188 -44.04 26.76 37.22
C PRO A 188 -43.69 25.49 37.99
N VAL A 189 -43.08 24.52 37.30
CA VAL A 189 -42.58 23.30 37.92
C VAL A 189 -41.32 23.68 38.67
N MET A 190 -41.43 23.80 39.99
CA MET A 190 -40.26 24.00 40.84
C MET A 190 -39.31 22.81 40.62
N PRO A 191 -38.05 23.04 40.20
CA PRO A 191 -37.09 21.95 40.10
C PRO A 191 -36.91 21.37 41.51
N LYS A 192 -37.20 20.07 41.66
CA LYS A 192 -36.87 19.36 42.90
C LYS A 192 -35.36 19.46 43.09
N MET A 193 -34.92 19.90 44.27
CA MET A 193 -33.50 19.98 44.60
C MET A 193 -32.92 18.57 44.54
N GLN A 194 -32.14 18.28 43.50
CA GLN A 194 -31.47 16.99 43.33
C GLN A 194 -30.23 16.99 44.23
N ILE A 195 -30.40 16.56 45.48
CA ILE A 195 -29.26 16.22 46.32
C ILE A 195 -28.80 14.84 45.85
N ALA A 196 -27.75 14.78 45.04
CA ALA A 196 -27.18 13.51 44.61
C ALA A 196 -26.77 12.71 45.84
N THR A 197 -27.45 11.58 46.07
CA THR A 197 -27.06 10.65 47.13
C THR A 197 -25.71 10.01 46.76
N LYS A 198 -24.96 9.53 47.76
CA LYS A 198 -23.65 8.89 47.51
C LYS A 198 -23.78 7.71 46.54
N ASP A 199 -24.87 6.96 46.62
CA ASP A 199 -25.13 5.80 45.76
C ASP A 199 -25.40 6.22 44.31
N GLU A 200 -26.19 7.26 44.07
CA GLU A 200 -26.41 7.82 42.72
C GLU A 200 -25.12 8.35 42.09
N LEU A 201 -24.23 8.94 42.89
CA LEU A 201 -22.92 9.39 42.41
C LEU A 201 -22.05 8.19 41.99
N TYR A 202 -22.04 7.11 42.77
CA TYR A 202 -21.30 5.90 42.41
C TYR A 202 -21.91 5.16 41.21
N GLU A 203 -23.24 5.14 41.09
CA GLU A 203 -23.96 4.60 39.93
C GLU A 203 -23.59 5.37 38.66
N ALA A 204 -23.63 6.71 38.72
CA ALA A 204 -23.24 7.59 37.63
C ALA A 204 -21.76 7.43 37.26
N MET A 205 -20.86 7.29 38.24
CA MET A 205 -19.44 7.01 38.00
C MET A 205 -19.24 5.65 37.33
N ARG A 206 -19.92 4.60 37.79
CA ARG A 206 -19.86 3.26 37.17
C ARG A 206 -20.37 3.31 35.73
N ALA A 207 -21.49 3.97 35.50
CA ALA A 207 -22.05 4.14 34.15
C ALA A 207 -21.07 4.88 33.22
N ALA A 208 -20.45 5.97 33.69
CA ALA A 208 -19.47 6.73 32.93
C ALA A 208 -18.20 5.90 32.63
N ILE A 209 -17.72 5.09 33.58
CA ILE A 209 -16.59 4.18 33.38
C ILE A 209 -16.94 3.11 32.34
N ILE A 210 -18.12 2.49 32.44
CA ILE A 210 -18.57 1.49 31.47
C ILE A 210 -18.70 2.11 30.07
N GLU A 211 -19.26 3.31 29.96
CA GLU A 211 -19.42 4.01 28.68
C GLU A 211 -18.05 4.33 28.04
N THR A 212 -17.09 4.80 28.82
CA THR A 212 -15.73 5.07 28.32
C THR A 212 -15.01 3.79 27.91
N MET A 213 -15.19 2.69 28.64
CA MET A 213 -14.68 1.37 28.26
C MET A 213 -15.31 0.85 26.97
N GLN A 214 -16.63 0.94 26.81
CA GLN A 214 -17.33 0.53 25.59
C GLN A 214 -16.89 1.37 24.38
N LYS A 215 -16.71 2.69 24.56
CA LYS A 215 -16.15 3.58 23.51
C LYS A 215 -14.74 3.15 23.11
N LYS A 216 -13.87 2.84 24.08
CA LYS A 216 -12.50 2.37 23.85
C LYS A 216 -12.48 1.02 23.13
N GLU A 217 -13.33 0.08 23.53
CA GLU A 217 -13.44 -1.24 22.90
C GLU A 217 -13.99 -1.14 21.48
N LYS A 218 -15.02 -0.33 21.25
CA LYS A 218 -15.56 -0.04 19.91
C LYS A 218 -14.50 0.55 18.99
N LEU A 219 -13.65 1.45 19.51
CA LEU A 219 -12.51 2.01 18.76
C LEU A 219 -11.47 0.93 18.42
N ARG A 220 -11.11 0.06 19.38
CA ARG A 220 -10.20 -1.07 19.15
C ARG A 220 -10.72 -2.01 18.07
N ARG A 221 -12.00 -2.41 18.14
CA ARG A 221 -12.66 -3.23 17.11
C ARG A 221 -12.64 -2.58 15.73
N ARG A 222 -12.84 -1.26 15.65
CA ARG A 222 -12.72 -0.51 14.38
C ARG A 222 -11.30 -0.52 13.82
N ARG A 223 -10.26 -0.40 14.66
CA ARG A 223 -8.86 -0.48 14.22
C ARG A 223 -8.53 -1.86 13.66
N ILE A 224 -8.87 -2.91 14.40
CA ILE A 224 -8.67 -4.31 13.97
C ILE A 224 -9.37 -4.57 12.63
N LYS A 225 -10.65 -4.17 12.50
CA LYS A 225 -11.39 -4.35 11.24
C LYS A 225 -10.76 -3.61 10.04
N ARG A 226 -10.23 -2.40 10.26
CA ARG A 226 -9.51 -1.64 9.22
C ARG A 226 -8.21 -2.33 8.81
N GLU A 227 -7.46 -2.87 9.77
CA GLU A 227 -6.21 -3.60 9.51
C GLU A 227 -6.48 -4.90 8.76
N GLU A 228 -7.49 -5.68 9.18
CA GLU A 228 -7.92 -6.88 8.46
C GLU A 228 -8.37 -6.57 7.03
N GLU A 229 -9.13 -5.49 6.83
CA GLU A 229 -9.56 -5.08 5.50
C GLU A 229 -8.36 -4.65 4.62
N LYS A 230 -7.39 -3.92 5.19
CA LYS A 230 -6.14 -3.58 4.51
C LYS A 230 -5.36 -4.83 4.11
N LYS A 231 -5.19 -5.80 5.02
CA LYS A 231 -4.51 -7.07 4.75
C LYS A 231 -5.21 -7.85 3.63
N ARG A 232 -6.55 -7.99 3.69
CA ARG A 232 -7.34 -8.64 2.63
C ARG A 232 -7.22 -7.94 1.27
N ARG A 233 -7.18 -6.61 1.25
CA ARG A 233 -6.95 -5.85 0.00
C ARG A 233 -5.56 -6.11 -0.57
N LEU A 234 -4.54 -6.21 0.29
CA LEU A 234 -3.18 -6.51 -0.11
C LEU A 234 -3.06 -7.93 -0.68
N GLU A 235 -3.66 -8.92 -0.01
CA GLU A 235 -3.75 -10.31 -0.47
C GLU A 235 -4.48 -10.43 -1.81
N ARG A 236 -5.60 -9.72 -2.00
CA ARG A 236 -6.29 -9.70 -3.31
C ARG A 236 -5.42 -9.07 -4.40
N LYS A 237 -4.66 -8.03 -4.07
CA LYS A 237 -3.73 -7.38 -5.01
C LYS A 237 -2.53 -8.25 -5.32
N SER A 238 -2.04 -9.06 -4.39
CA SER A 238 -0.94 -9.99 -4.65
C SER A 238 -1.41 -11.18 -5.48
N LEU A 239 -2.61 -11.72 -5.21
CA LEU A 239 -3.22 -12.80 -5.99
C LEU A 239 -3.60 -12.37 -7.42
N ALA A 240 -3.98 -11.11 -7.61
CA ALA A 240 -4.38 -10.58 -8.92
C ALA A 240 -3.20 -10.09 -9.79
N LYS A 241 -1.97 -10.09 -9.28
CA LYS A 241 -0.79 -9.74 -10.08
C LYS A 241 -0.31 -10.98 -10.82
N LEU A 242 -0.30 -10.90 -12.16
CA LEU A 242 0.43 -11.85 -12.98
C LEU A 242 1.91 -11.87 -12.53
N PRO A 243 2.59 -13.02 -12.61
CA PRO A 243 4.04 -13.11 -12.42
C PRO A 243 4.74 -11.97 -13.18
N LYS A 244 5.71 -11.33 -12.54
CA LYS A 244 6.40 -10.15 -13.09
C LYS A 244 6.96 -10.42 -14.51
N GLU A 245 7.40 -11.65 -14.75
CA GLU A 245 7.88 -12.15 -16.05
C GLU A 245 6.83 -12.06 -17.16
N LEU A 246 5.60 -12.53 -16.91
CA LEU A 246 4.50 -12.45 -17.88
C LEU A 246 4.04 -11.01 -18.10
N LEU A 247 4.01 -10.22 -17.02
CA LEU A 247 3.62 -8.81 -17.07
C LEU A 247 4.63 -7.99 -17.89
N LYS A 248 5.91 -8.36 -17.87
CA LYS A 248 6.98 -7.75 -18.65
C LYS A 248 6.86 -8.02 -20.16
N HIS A 249 6.52 -9.24 -20.55
CA HIS A 249 6.27 -9.59 -21.95
C HIS A 249 5.02 -8.90 -22.53
N ILE A 250 3.99 -8.67 -21.71
CA ILE A 250 2.74 -8.00 -22.13
C ILE A 250 2.90 -6.46 -22.15
N SER A 251 3.68 -5.90 -21.22
CA SER A 251 3.86 -4.46 -21.03
C SER A 251 4.75 -3.78 -22.09
N GLY A 252 5.58 -4.55 -22.81
CA GLY A 252 6.49 -4.00 -23.82
C GLY A 252 7.56 -3.05 -23.26
N LYS A 253 7.76 -3.02 -21.93
CA LYS A 253 8.87 -2.29 -21.31
C LYS A 253 10.19 -2.93 -21.73
N GLU A 254 11.10 -2.09 -22.19
CA GLU A 254 12.47 -2.47 -22.53
C GLU A 254 13.13 -3.24 -21.37
N LYS A 255 13.96 -4.23 -21.69
CA LYS A 255 14.73 -4.98 -20.69
C LYS A 255 15.51 -3.99 -19.82
N THR A 256 15.49 -4.16 -18.49
CA THR A 256 16.36 -3.37 -17.62
C THR A 256 17.81 -3.64 -17.99
N ILE A 257 18.71 -2.67 -17.71
CA ILE A 257 20.13 -2.77 -18.06
C ILE A 257 20.76 -4.03 -17.44
N GLU A 258 20.37 -4.36 -16.20
CA GLU A 258 20.85 -5.55 -15.48
C GLU A 258 20.43 -6.85 -16.17
N GLU A 259 19.18 -6.97 -16.57
CA GLU A 259 18.68 -8.16 -17.29
C GLU A 259 19.32 -8.27 -18.68
N LEU A 260 19.67 -7.15 -19.31
CA LEU A 260 20.42 -7.14 -20.54
C LEU A 260 21.85 -7.68 -20.32
N HIS A 261 22.52 -7.23 -19.25
CA HIS A 261 23.84 -7.73 -18.87
C HIS A 261 23.81 -9.22 -18.52
N GLU A 262 22.83 -9.68 -17.75
CA GLU A 262 22.65 -11.11 -17.43
C GLU A 262 22.34 -11.94 -18.67
N SER A 263 21.49 -11.43 -19.57
CA SER A 263 21.20 -12.10 -20.84
C SER A 263 22.47 -12.27 -21.68
N TRP A 264 23.34 -11.26 -21.74
CA TRP A 264 24.61 -11.37 -22.47
C TRP A 264 25.59 -12.29 -21.76
N TYR A 265 25.72 -12.21 -20.44
CA TYR A 265 26.56 -13.11 -19.66
C TYR A 265 26.17 -14.57 -19.87
N ASN A 266 24.87 -14.89 -19.84
CA ASN A 266 24.38 -16.24 -20.09
C ASN A 266 24.66 -16.72 -21.52
N ARG A 267 24.59 -15.82 -22.51
CA ARG A 267 24.96 -16.12 -23.91
C ARG A 267 26.46 -16.43 -24.02
N ILE A 268 27.32 -15.61 -23.42
CA ILE A 268 28.78 -15.79 -23.41
C ILE A 268 29.15 -17.11 -22.72
N LYS A 269 28.53 -17.40 -21.58
CA LYS A 269 28.71 -18.67 -20.87
C LYS A 269 28.28 -19.87 -21.72
N ALA A 270 27.16 -19.76 -22.44
CA ALA A 270 26.71 -20.83 -23.34
C ALA A 270 27.68 -21.03 -24.50
N THR A 271 28.23 -19.97 -25.09
CA THR A 271 29.21 -20.06 -26.19
C THR A 271 30.53 -20.67 -25.74
N ILE A 272 31.03 -20.32 -24.55
CA ILE A 272 32.24 -20.92 -23.96
C ILE A 272 32.02 -22.41 -23.71
N ASN A 273 30.87 -22.77 -23.11
CA ASN A 273 30.53 -24.18 -22.84
C ASN A 273 30.38 -25.02 -24.12
N LEU A 274 29.90 -24.43 -25.23
CA LEU A 274 29.74 -25.14 -26.50
C LEU A 274 31.07 -25.32 -27.24
N ASN A 275 31.96 -24.33 -27.17
CA ASN A 275 33.20 -24.34 -27.94
C ASN A 275 34.41 -24.90 -27.17
N ASN A 276 34.31 -25.09 -25.84
CA ASN A 276 35.40 -25.52 -24.95
C ASN A 276 36.70 -24.72 -25.15
N LYS A 277 36.58 -23.47 -25.60
CA LYS A 277 37.65 -22.53 -25.91
C LYS A 277 37.21 -21.14 -25.47
N ASP A 278 38.20 -20.32 -25.12
CA ASP A 278 38.06 -18.90 -24.87
C ASP A 278 37.29 -18.25 -26.04
N THR A 279 36.27 -17.46 -25.72
CA THR A 279 35.44 -16.83 -26.76
C THR A 279 36.07 -15.54 -27.23
N THR A 280 35.98 -15.26 -28.53
CA THR A 280 36.40 -13.98 -29.07
C THR A 280 35.23 -13.03 -29.30
N PHE A 281 35.52 -11.73 -29.33
CA PHE A 281 34.51 -10.71 -29.61
C PHE A 281 33.90 -10.88 -31.02
N PHE A 282 34.69 -11.30 -32.01
CA PHE A 282 34.16 -11.56 -33.36
C PHE A 282 33.19 -12.74 -33.43
N ASP A 283 33.35 -13.76 -32.58
CA ASP A 283 32.39 -14.88 -32.51
C ASP A 283 31.02 -14.42 -31.98
N LEU A 284 31.03 -13.57 -30.95
CA LEU A 284 29.80 -12.94 -30.43
C LEU A 284 29.16 -12.00 -31.45
N LEU A 285 29.98 -11.30 -32.25
CA LEU A 285 29.50 -10.43 -33.32
C LEU A 285 28.75 -11.22 -34.42
N ASN A 286 29.20 -12.45 -34.71
CA ASN A 286 28.52 -13.31 -35.69
C ASN A 286 27.13 -13.75 -35.21
N ILE A 287 26.96 -13.95 -33.89
CA ILE A 287 25.64 -14.22 -33.29
C ILE A 287 24.71 -13.02 -33.47
N VAL A 288 25.20 -11.80 -33.22
CA VAL A 288 24.42 -10.56 -33.41
C VAL A 288 24.00 -10.38 -34.87
N LYS A 289 24.89 -10.66 -35.83
CA LYS A 289 24.58 -10.55 -37.28
C LYS A 289 23.44 -11.48 -37.70
N ASN A 290 23.29 -12.63 -37.04
CA ASN A 290 22.25 -13.60 -37.31
C ASN A 290 20.90 -13.23 -36.66
N GLU A 291 20.92 -12.51 -35.53
CA GLU A 291 19.69 -12.11 -34.81
C GLU A 291 19.02 -10.86 -35.39
N GLU A 292 19.78 -9.91 -35.94
CA GLU A 292 19.23 -8.64 -36.44
C GLU A 292 19.36 -8.48 -37.96
N GLU A 293 18.23 -8.30 -38.63
CA GLU A 293 18.16 -8.12 -40.09
C GLU A 293 18.52 -6.69 -40.53
N SER A 294 18.24 -5.68 -39.70
CA SER A 294 18.45 -4.27 -40.04
C SER A 294 19.91 -3.85 -39.91
N SER A 295 20.44 -3.12 -40.90
CA SER A 295 21.80 -2.58 -40.89
C SER A 295 22.04 -1.58 -39.76
N ILE A 296 21.01 -0.81 -39.39
CA ILE A 296 21.05 0.15 -38.28
C ILE A 296 20.96 -0.59 -36.95
N GLY A 297 20.09 -1.61 -36.87
CA GLY A 297 19.98 -2.48 -35.70
C GLY A 297 21.35 -3.06 -35.32
N ARG A 298 22.02 -3.69 -36.29
CA ARG A 298 23.33 -4.32 -36.09
C ARG A 298 24.37 -3.38 -35.47
N LYS A 299 24.37 -2.09 -35.85
CA LYS A 299 25.25 -1.08 -35.27
C LYS A 299 24.91 -0.80 -33.80
N PHE A 300 23.63 -0.66 -33.48
CA PHE A 300 23.18 -0.48 -32.10
C PHE A 300 23.43 -1.73 -31.25
N ALA A 301 23.21 -2.93 -31.78
CA ALA A 301 23.51 -4.17 -31.07
C ALA A 301 25.01 -4.36 -30.83
N LEU A 302 25.87 -3.95 -31.77
CA LEU A 302 27.32 -3.94 -31.57
C LEU A 302 27.71 -3.01 -30.41
N VAL A 303 27.19 -1.77 -30.40
CA VAL A 303 27.44 -0.82 -29.31
C VAL A 303 26.93 -1.36 -27.97
N ARG A 304 25.74 -1.97 -27.95
CA ARG A 304 25.16 -2.59 -26.75
C ARG A 304 25.98 -3.78 -26.25
N LEU A 305 26.45 -4.64 -27.15
CA LEU A 305 27.31 -5.77 -26.82
C LEU A 305 28.62 -5.28 -26.21
N PHE A 306 29.26 -4.30 -26.85
CA PHE A 306 30.50 -3.73 -26.35
C PHE A 306 30.33 -3.11 -24.96
N LEU A 307 29.30 -2.28 -24.77
CA LEU A 307 29.00 -1.70 -23.46
C LEU A 307 28.71 -2.77 -22.39
N ALA A 308 27.92 -3.80 -22.74
CA ALA A 308 27.61 -4.89 -21.81
C ALA A 308 28.87 -5.67 -21.40
N LEU A 309 29.80 -5.92 -22.32
CA LEU A 309 31.09 -6.56 -22.02
C LEU A 309 31.93 -5.71 -21.08
N MET A 310 32.02 -4.40 -21.33
CA MET A 310 32.74 -3.48 -20.44
C MET A 310 32.14 -3.48 -19.03
N PHE A 311 30.81 -3.41 -18.91
CA PHE A 311 30.16 -3.46 -17.59
C PHE A 311 30.36 -4.80 -16.89
N LEU A 312 30.26 -5.93 -17.60
CA LEU A 312 30.52 -7.25 -17.04
C LEU A 312 31.98 -7.42 -16.60
N SER A 313 32.92 -6.80 -17.32
CA SER A 313 34.33 -6.77 -16.94
C SER A 313 34.58 -5.92 -15.69
N THR A 314 33.98 -4.73 -15.59
CA THR A 314 34.05 -3.92 -14.36
C THR A 314 33.45 -4.61 -13.14
N GLY A 315 32.47 -5.51 -13.35
CA GLY A 315 31.87 -6.33 -12.31
C GLY A 315 32.65 -7.60 -11.95
N ASN A 316 33.88 -7.78 -12.47
CA ASN A 316 34.72 -8.98 -12.30
C ASN A 316 34.03 -10.30 -12.69
N LYS A 317 33.02 -10.26 -13.57
CA LYS A 317 32.34 -11.46 -14.09
C LYS A 317 33.00 -12.00 -15.36
N LEU A 318 33.81 -11.18 -16.02
CA LEU A 318 34.55 -11.51 -17.24
C LEU A 318 35.93 -10.85 -17.20
N SER A 319 36.96 -11.58 -17.60
CA SER A 319 38.27 -11.03 -17.93
C SER A 319 38.37 -10.82 -19.44
N LEU A 320 38.71 -9.60 -19.84
CA LEU A 320 38.94 -9.23 -21.24
C LEU A 320 40.45 -9.07 -21.45
N PHE A 321 40.99 -9.75 -22.44
CA PHE A 321 42.40 -9.59 -22.86
C PHE A 321 42.46 -9.15 -24.32
N GLN A 322 43.38 -8.24 -24.62
CA GLN A 322 43.65 -7.77 -25.97
C GLN A 322 45.16 -7.61 -26.10
N ASP A 323 45.74 -8.29 -27.10
CA ASP A 323 47.20 -8.37 -27.27
C ASP A 323 47.78 -7.07 -27.87
N ASP A 324 47.12 -6.48 -28.88
CA ASP A 324 47.47 -5.18 -29.46
C ASP A 324 46.24 -4.29 -29.66
N ASP A 325 46.44 -2.97 -29.73
CA ASP A 325 45.40 -2.00 -30.06
C ASP A 325 44.68 -2.40 -31.37
N PHE A 326 43.35 -2.45 -31.33
CA PHE A 326 42.45 -2.82 -32.44
C PHE A 326 42.46 -4.31 -32.86
N GLN A 327 43.13 -5.20 -32.13
CA GLN A 327 43.00 -6.65 -32.33
C GLN A 327 41.77 -7.24 -31.62
N ASP A 328 41.48 -8.51 -31.89
CA ASP A 328 40.33 -9.21 -31.32
C ASP A 328 40.45 -9.32 -29.79
N ILE A 329 39.32 -9.23 -29.10
CA ILE A 329 39.28 -9.29 -27.63
C ILE A 329 38.94 -10.72 -27.26
N SER A 330 39.85 -11.39 -26.54
CA SER A 330 39.58 -12.69 -25.93
C SER A 330 38.87 -12.52 -24.60
N ILE A 331 37.82 -13.32 -24.41
CA ILE A 331 36.86 -13.21 -23.31
C ILE A 331 36.90 -14.51 -22.53
N ASN A 332 37.28 -14.40 -21.26
CA ASN A 332 37.29 -15.48 -20.28
C ASN A 332 36.35 -15.15 -19.11
N ILE A 333 35.73 -16.19 -18.53
CA ILE A 333 34.84 -16.09 -17.35
C ILE A 333 35.65 -16.34 -16.08
#